data_AF-A0A524DHC2-F1
#
_entry.id   AF-A0A524DHC2-F1
#
_cell.length_a   1.000
_cell.length_b   1.000
_cell.length_c   1.000
_cell.angle_alpha   90.00
_cell.angle_beta   90.00
_cell.angle_gamma   90.00
#
_symmetry.space_group_name_H-M   'P 1'
#
loop_
_entity.id
_entity.type
_entity.pdbx_description
1 polymer ?
#
loop_
_entity_poly.entity_id
_entity_poly.type
_entity_poly.pdbx_seq_one_letter_code
_entity_poly.pdbx_strand_id
1 'polypeptide(L)'
;MSFMKSKYSRSTFGIIVGNRDVFPDHLVKEGRKEILNLMNELEYEYIILDEEDTPLGAVETYSDSKKCAELFKKNSDKISGVIICLSNFGDEKGIATTLRLANLNIPILIQASSDKVDEMSREFRRDSFCGKISVCSVLYQYGIPFTLTKTHTCPIQSEDFKSDIFKFDRICQIVKKLKNARFGQIGTRPNAFETVRYSEKILEINGITIEPIDLSEIFGK
;
A
#
# COMPACT_ATOMS: atom_id res chain seq x y z
N MET A 1 17.43 -3.28 21.75
CA MET A 1 16.40 -3.77 20.82
C MET A 1 17.05 -4.50 19.65
N SER A 2 17.65 -5.67 19.90
CA SER A 2 18.35 -6.47 18.88
C SER A 2 17.76 -7.87 18.81
N PHE A 3 16.46 -7.96 18.52
CA PHE A 3 15.79 -9.23 18.29
C PHE A 3 15.13 -9.20 16.92
N MET A 4 15.52 -10.17 16.09
CA MET A 4 15.13 -10.40 14.69
C MET A 4 15.82 -9.52 13.63
N LYS A 5 17.11 -9.79 13.36
CA LYS A 5 17.57 -9.81 11.96
C LYS A 5 16.83 -10.96 11.27
N SER A 6 15.57 -10.70 10.89
CA SER A 6 14.71 -11.69 10.30
C SER A 6 15.20 -11.95 8.88
N LYS A 7 15.36 -13.23 8.52
CA LYS A 7 15.71 -13.78 7.19
C LYS A 7 14.58 -13.55 6.17
N TYR A 8 13.92 -12.39 6.20
CA TYR A 8 12.78 -12.05 5.37
C TYR A 8 13.21 -10.92 4.44
N SER A 9 12.99 -11.12 3.13
CA SER A 9 13.20 -10.08 2.13
C SER A 9 12.25 -8.92 2.39
N ARG A 10 12.77 -7.70 2.52
CA ARG A 10 11.97 -6.49 2.63
C ARG A 10 11.12 -6.30 1.36
N SER A 11 9.92 -5.75 1.51
CA SER A 11 9.06 -5.40 0.37
C SER A 11 9.66 -4.24 -0.44
N THR A 12 9.44 -4.24 -1.75
CA THR A 12 9.58 -3.03 -2.58
C THR A 12 8.25 -2.30 -2.62
N PHE A 13 8.24 -1.00 -2.36
CA PHE A 13 7.02 -0.19 -2.34
C PHE A 13 6.86 0.68 -3.60
N GLY A 14 5.65 0.72 -4.15
CA GLY A 14 5.26 1.79 -5.06
C GLY A 14 4.93 3.02 -4.23
N ILE A 15 5.49 4.19 -4.54
CA ILE A 15 5.20 5.43 -3.81
C ILE A 15 4.46 6.39 -4.74
N ILE A 16 3.33 6.90 -4.25
CA ILE A 16 2.57 7.97 -4.89
C ILE A 16 2.66 9.20 -4.00
N VAL A 17 3.23 10.28 -4.52
CA VAL A 17 3.18 11.60 -3.88
C VAL A 17 2.01 12.36 -4.50
N GLY A 18 1.07 12.81 -3.68
CA GLY A 18 -0.06 13.62 -4.13
C GLY A 18 0.26 15.12 -4.14
N ASN A 19 -0.31 15.84 -5.10
CA ASN A 19 -0.33 17.30 -5.12
C ASN A 19 -1.72 17.83 -5.56
N ARG A 20 -1.95 19.12 -5.36
CA ARG A 20 -3.04 19.89 -5.97
C ARG A 20 -2.62 21.34 -6.12
N ASP A 21 -2.79 21.88 -7.33
CA ASP A 21 -2.46 23.23 -7.78
C ASP A 21 -2.78 24.38 -6.81
N VAL A 22 -3.86 24.30 -6.03
CA VAL A 22 -4.25 25.35 -5.08
C VAL A 22 -3.50 25.30 -3.74
N PHE A 23 -2.55 24.37 -3.56
CA PHE A 23 -1.75 24.20 -2.34
C PHE A 23 -0.25 24.39 -2.58
N PRO A 24 0.55 24.66 -1.52
CA PRO A 24 1.97 24.98 -1.69
C PRO A 24 2.82 23.80 -2.17
N ASP A 25 3.41 23.94 -3.36
CA ASP A 25 4.29 22.93 -3.99
C ASP A 25 5.53 22.58 -3.17
N HIS A 26 6.08 23.54 -2.41
CA HIS A 26 7.29 23.29 -1.62
C HIS A 26 7.06 22.21 -0.54
N LEU A 27 5.84 22.11 -0.01
CA LEU A 27 5.46 21.08 0.97
C LEU A 27 5.52 19.68 0.34
N VAL A 28 5.16 19.57 -0.94
CA VAL A 28 5.25 18.32 -1.72
C VAL A 28 6.70 17.95 -1.99
N LYS A 29 7.51 18.93 -2.40
CA LYS A 29 8.96 18.73 -2.62
C LYS A 29 9.68 18.28 -1.34
N GLU A 30 9.37 18.91 -0.21
CA GLU A 30 9.90 18.54 1.10
C GLU A 30 9.45 17.13 1.50
N GLY A 31 8.14 16.85 1.43
CA GLY A 31 7.63 15.54 1.82
C GLY A 31 8.13 14.41 0.91
N ARG A 32 8.33 14.67 -0.39
CA ARG A 32 9.02 13.73 -1.30
C ARG A 32 10.42 13.43 -0.79
N LYS A 33 11.22 14.45 -0.48
CA LYS A 33 12.56 14.25 0.08
C LYS A 33 12.53 13.47 1.39
N GLU A 34 11.57 13.78 2.27
CA GLU A 34 11.40 13.08 3.54
C GLU A 34 11.08 11.60 3.36
N ILE A 35 10.14 11.24 2.46
CA ILE A 35 9.77 9.84 2.24
C ILE A 35 10.92 9.05 1.59
N LEU A 36 11.66 9.65 0.65
CA LEU A 36 12.83 9.00 0.04
C LEU A 36 13.93 8.75 1.07
N ASN A 37 14.23 9.76 1.90
CA ASN A 37 15.18 9.61 3.00
C ASN A 37 14.75 8.52 3.98
N LEU A 38 13.46 8.48 4.32
CA LEU A 38 12.90 7.47 5.21
C LEU A 38 13.02 6.06 4.63
N MET A 39 12.70 5.87 3.36
CA MET A 39 12.85 4.56 2.71
C MET A 39 14.32 4.11 2.70
N ASN A 40 15.24 5.02 2.41
CA ASN A 40 16.68 4.74 2.44
C ASN A 40 17.18 4.42 3.87
N GLU A 41 16.78 5.20 4.87
CA GLU A 41 17.10 4.97 6.29
C GLU A 41 16.60 3.59 6.74
N LEU A 42 15.37 3.27 6.36
CA LEU A 42 14.74 1.99 6.68
C LEU A 42 15.18 0.86 5.75
N GLU A 43 16.07 1.08 4.78
CA GLU A 43 16.54 0.08 3.80
C GLU A 43 15.40 -0.60 3.00
N TYR A 44 14.31 0.12 2.70
CA TYR A 44 13.25 -0.35 1.81
C TYR A 44 13.51 0.13 0.37
N GLU A 45 13.39 -0.78 -0.59
CA GLU A 45 13.37 -0.40 -2.00
C GLU A 45 12.04 0.25 -2.36
N TYR A 46 12.07 1.16 -3.32
CA TYR A 46 10.86 1.85 -3.77
C TYR A 46 10.87 2.16 -5.27
N ILE A 47 9.68 2.39 -5.80
CA ILE A 47 9.42 2.77 -7.18
C ILE A 47 8.47 3.96 -7.15
N ILE A 48 8.91 5.08 -7.72
CA ILE A 48 8.26 6.38 -7.63
C ILE A 48 8.48 7.13 -8.94
N LEU A 49 7.53 7.97 -9.35
CA LEU A 49 7.74 8.88 -10.49
C LEU A 49 8.91 9.82 -10.21
N ASP A 50 9.70 10.14 -11.23
CA ASP A 50 10.76 11.14 -11.12
C ASP A 50 10.20 12.57 -11.31
N GLU A 51 10.93 13.59 -10.87
CA GLU A 51 10.63 15.00 -11.14
C GLU A 51 10.72 15.32 -12.64
N GLU A 52 11.46 14.53 -13.42
CA GLU A 52 11.49 14.63 -14.89
C GLU A 52 10.23 14.06 -15.56
N ASP A 53 9.56 13.09 -14.94
CA ASP A 53 8.36 12.46 -15.51
C ASP A 53 7.12 13.34 -15.34
N THR A 54 7.02 14.02 -14.21
CA THR A 54 5.85 14.81 -13.78
C THR A 54 6.30 15.95 -12.86
N PRO A 55 5.57 17.09 -12.79
CA PRO A 55 5.89 18.15 -11.84
C PRO A 55 6.09 17.59 -10.42
N LEU A 56 7.24 17.86 -9.82
CA LEU A 56 7.63 17.40 -8.47
C LEU A 56 7.67 15.87 -8.30
N GLY A 57 7.56 15.09 -9.38
CA GLY A 57 7.38 13.64 -9.30
C GLY A 57 6.09 13.25 -8.59
N ALA A 58 5.08 14.10 -8.66
CA ALA A 58 3.78 13.95 -8.00
C ALA A 58 2.68 13.59 -9.00
N VAL A 59 1.59 13.03 -8.49
CA VAL A 59 0.38 12.72 -9.26
C VAL A 59 -0.68 13.76 -8.95
N GLU A 60 -1.12 14.46 -9.99
CA GLU A 60 -2.18 15.45 -9.91
C GLU A 60 -3.16 15.32 -11.08
N THR A 61 -2.67 15.20 -12.30
CA THR A 61 -3.49 15.13 -13.50
C THR A 61 -3.70 13.69 -13.98
N TYR A 62 -4.67 13.50 -14.89
CA TYR A 62 -4.86 12.22 -15.59
C TYR A 62 -3.63 11.76 -16.37
N SER A 63 -2.83 12.69 -16.90
CA SER A 63 -1.58 12.39 -17.60
C SER A 63 -0.56 11.82 -16.62
N ASP A 64 -0.42 12.42 -15.44
CA ASP A 64 0.48 11.94 -14.38
C ASP A 64 0.04 10.56 -13.89
N SER A 65 -1.27 10.34 -13.75
CA SER A 65 -1.81 9.03 -13.39
C SER A 65 -1.43 7.94 -14.38
N LYS A 66 -1.47 8.24 -15.69
CA LYS A 66 -1.05 7.28 -16.73
C LYS A 66 0.42 6.92 -16.59
N LYS A 67 1.28 7.93 -16.47
CA LYS A 67 2.73 7.73 -16.32
C LYS A 67 3.04 6.89 -15.07
N CYS A 68 2.43 7.23 -13.93
CA CYS A 68 2.61 6.49 -12.68
C CYS A 68 2.12 5.04 -12.81
N ALA A 69 0.94 4.84 -13.42
CA ALA A 69 0.38 3.52 -13.62
C ALA A 69 1.23 2.64 -14.55
N GLU A 70 1.79 3.22 -15.61
CA GLU A 70 2.71 2.53 -16.53
C GLU A 70 4.01 2.14 -15.82
N LEU A 71 4.59 3.05 -15.04
CA LEU A 71 5.76 2.77 -14.21
C LEU A 71 5.50 1.61 -13.24
N PHE A 72 4.35 1.63 -12.57
CA PHE A 72 3.96 0.59 -11.62
C PHE A 72 3.72 -0.75 -12.31
N LYS A 73 3.05 -0.77 -13.47
CA LYS A 73 2.87 -1.98 -14.28
C LYS A 73 4.19 -2.59 -14.72
N LYS A 74 5.13 -1.76 -15.18
CA LYS A 74 6.45 -2.22 -15.63
C LYS A 74 7.24 -2.93 -14.52
N ASN A 75 6.89 -2.68 -13.27
CA ASN A 75 7.54 -3.25 -12.10
C ASN A 75 6.58 -4.04 -11.19
N SER A 76 5.48 -4.55 -11.74
CA SER A 76 4.43 -5.22 -10.97
C SER A 76 4.90 -6.47 -10.22
N ASP A 77 5.96 -7.11 -10.71
CA ASP A 77 6.62 -8.27 -10.10
C ASP A 77 7.40 -7.91 -8.82
N LYS A 78 7.90 -6.68 -8.74
CA LYS A 78 8.69 -6.16 -7.61
C LYS A 78 7.80 -5.54 -6.54
N ILE A 79 6.85 -4.70 -6.95
CA ILE A 79 6.02 -3.92 -6.03
C ILE A 79 5.12 -4.86 -5.22
N SER A 80 5.28 -4.81 -3.89
CA SER A 80 4.52 -5.66 -2.97
C SER A 80 3.45 -4.88 -2.18
N GLY A 81 3.51 -3.55 -2.19
CA GLY A 81 2.48 -2.65 -1.67
C GLY A 81 2.67 -1.23 -2.21
N VAL A 82 1.63 -0.40 -2.09
CA VAL A 82 1.68 1.02 -2.46
C VAL A 82 1.55 1.90 -1.22
N ILE A 83 2.41 2.91 -1.10
CA ILE A 83 2.32 3.95 -0.09
C ILE A 83 1.91 5.26 -0.79
N ILE A 84 0.78 5.83 -0.37
CA ILE A 84 0.34 7.16 -0.77
C ILE A 84 0.79 8.14 0.31
N CYS A 85 1.57 9.14 -0.09
CA CYS A 85 2.09 10.18 0.78
C CYS A 85 1.46 11.53 0.40
N LEU A 86 0.70 12.11 1.33
CA LEU A 86 -0.01 13.37 1.14
C LEU A 86 0.66 14.47 1.97
N SER A 87 1.49 15.27 1.32
CA SER A 87 2.17 16.41 1.95
C SER A 87 1.30 17.67 2.00
N ASN A 88 0.27 17.72 1.15
CA ASN A 88 -0.81 18.70 1.13
C ASN A 88 -2.14 18.01 0.75
N PHE A 89 -3.16 18.76 0.34
CA PHE A 89 -4.40 18.21 -0.21
C PHE A 89 -4.15 17.57 -1.59
N GLY A 90 -3.63 16.34 -1.62
CA GLY A 90 -3.39 15.63 -2.88
C GLY A 90 -4.66 15.33 -3.68
N ASP A 91 -4.56 15.33 -5.00
CA ASP A 91 -5.68 15.08 -5.90
C ASP A 91 -6.19 13.62 -5.83
N GLU A 92 -7.39 13.44 -5.30
CA GLU A 92 -7.98 12.12 -5.09
C GLU A 92 -8.26 11.39 -6.40
N LYS A 93 -8.64 12.13 -7.46
CA LYS A 93 -8.98 11.55 -8.76
C LYS A 93 -7.74 11.02 -9.44
N GLY A 94 -6.63 11.76 -9.40
CA GLY A 94 -5.33 11.38 -9.94
C GLY A 94 -4.83 10.11 -9.27
N ILE A 95 -4.81 10.08 -7.93
CA ILE A 95 -4.38 8.92 -7.15
C ILE A 95 -5.24 7.69 -7.44
N ALA A 96 -6.57 7.82 -7.40
CA ALA A 96 -7.47 6.70 -7.64
C ALA A 96 -7.38 6.19 -9.08
N THR A 97 -7.17 7.09 -10.05
CA THR A 97 -6.97 6.71 -11.45
C THR A 97 -5.67 5.95 -11.65
N THR A 98 -4.58 6.38 -11.02
CA THR A 98 -3.30 5.65 -11.03
C THR A 98 -3.49 4.21 -10.58
N LEU A 99 -4.14 4.01 -9.43
CA LEU A 99 -4.35 2.68 -8.86
C LEU A 99 -5.21 1.80 -9.75
N ARG A 100 -6.31 2.35 -10.30
CA ARG A 100 -7.18 1.63 -11.26
C ARG A 100 -6.45 1.23 -12.53
N LEU A 101 -5.69 2.17 -13.09
CA LEU A 101 -4.95 1.92 -14.32
C LEU A 101 -3.87 0.88 -14.07
N ALA A 102 -3.12 0.97 -12.97
CA ALA A 102 -2.04 0.05 -12.61
C ALA A 102 -2.56 -1.37 -12.37
N ASN A 103 -3.73 -1.51 -11.73
CA ASN A 103 -4.43 -2.77 -11.48
C ASN A 103 -3.55 -3.86 -10.84
N LEU A 104 -2.72 -3.47 -9.87
CA LEU A 104 -1.77 -4.39 -9.23
C LEU A 104 -2.43 -5.36 -8.23
N ASN A 105 -3.60 -4.99 -7.67
CA ASN A 105 -4.32 -5.79 -6.67
C ASN A 105 -3.44 -6.19 -5.47
N ILE A 106 -2.75 -5.19 -4.90
CA ILE A 106 -1.84 -5.30 -3.75
C ILE A 106 -2.25 -4.30 -2.65
N PRO A 107 -1.77 -4.47 -1.40
CA PRO A 107 -2.11 -3.57 -0.31
C PRO A 107 -1.71 -2.11 -0.57
N ILE A 108 -2.50 -1.18 -0.02
CA ILE A 108 -2.28 0.27 -0.10
C ILE A 108 -2.24 0.85 1.32
N LEU A 109 -1.26 1.69 1.64
CA LEU A 109 -1.16 2.48 2.87
C LEU A 109 -1.29 3.96 2.55
N ILE A 110 -2.11 4.69 3.31
CA ILE A 110 -2.33 6.12 3.11
C ILE A 110 -1.82 6.93 4.30
N GLN A 111 -0.82 7.76 4.05
CA GLN A 111 -0.23 8.71 4.99
C GLN A 111 -0.64 10.14 4.62
N ALA A 112 -0.78 10.99 5.64
CA ALA A 112 -0.97 12.43 5.48
C ALA A 112 -0.15 13.20 6.51
N SER A 113 0.58 14.22 6.07
CA SER A 113 1.53 14.97 6.87
C SER A 113 0.84 16.00 7.76
N SER A 114 1.13 16.00 9.06
CA SER A 114 0.51 16.94 10.00
C SER A 114 0.82 18.39 9.65
N ASP A 115 -0.19 19.26 9.76
CA ASP A 115 0.00 20.70 9.81
C ASP A 115 0.72 21.13 11.09
N LYS A 116 1.40 22.28 11.03
CA LYS A 116 1.94 22.96 12.22
C LYS A 116 0.94 24.03 12.66
N VAL A 117 0.50 23.96 13.91
CA VAL A 117 -0.59 24.79 14.45
C VAL A 117 -0.27 26.29 14.36
N ASP A 118 0.99 26.65 14.46
CA ASP A 118 1.53 28.02 14.39
C ASP A 118 1.83 28.50 12.96
N GLU A 119 1.83 27.61 11.96
CA GLU A 119 2.14 27.92 10.55
C GLU A 119 0.95 27.57 9.62
N MET A 120 -0.23 28.15 9.89
CA MET A 120 -1.47 27.87 9.13
C MET A 120 -1.80 28.90 8.04
N SER A 121 -0.82 29.71 7.63
CA SER A 121 -1.00 30.67 6.52
C SER A 121 -1.20 29.93 5.20
N ARG A 122 -1.65 30.64 4.15
CA ARG A 122 -1.78 30.04 2.80
C ARG A 122 -0.46 29.48 2.26
N GLU A 123 0.66 30.00 2.73
CA GLU A 123 1.99 29.56 2.30
C GLU A 123 2.37 28.21 2.92
N PHE A 124 1.97 27.92 4.16
CA PHE A 124 2.45 26.74 4.90
C PHE A 124 1.37 25.68 5.19
N ARG A 125 0.09 26.02 5.04
CA ARG A 125 -1.02 25.10 5.28
C ARG A 125 -1.00 23.94 4.30
N ARG A 126 -0.90 22.72 4.83
CA ARG A 126 -0.95 21.45 4.09
C ARG A 126 -2.38 21.07 3.74
N ASP A 127 -3.28 21.08 4.73
CA ASP A 127 -4.65 20.54 4.61
C ASP A 127 -4.68 19.07 4.13
N SER A 128 -3.62 18.33 4.47
CA SER A 128 -3.40 16.96 4.01
C SER A 128 -4.42 15.97 4.57
N PHE A 129 -5.01 16.27 5.73
CA PHE A 129 -6.03 15.41 6.33
C PHE A 129 -7.33 15.44 5.52
N CYS A 130 -7.76 16.61 5.05
CA CYS A 130 -8.90 16.73 4.15
C CYS A 130 -8.62 16.05 2.80
N GLY A 131 -7.40 16.16 2.28
CA GLY A 131 -6.93 15.38 1.14
C GLY A 131 -7.04 13.87 1.40
N LYS A 132 -6.60 13.38 2.55
CA LYS A 132 -6.70 11.97 2.97
C LYS A 132 -8.14 11.48 2.98
N ILE A 133 -9.06 12.27 3.54
CA ILE A 133 -10.49 11.95 3.54
C ILE A 133 -11.02 11.83 2.12
N SER A 134 -10.63 12.75 1.23
CA SER A 134 -11.04 12.76 -0.18
C SER A 134 -10.53 11.53 -0.93
N VAL A 135 -9.24 11.20 -0.77
CA VAL A 135 -8.62 9.97 -1.31
C VAL A 135 -9.34 8.73 -0.78
N CYS A 136 -9.54 8.62 0.53
CA CYS A 136 -10.22 7.45 1.12
C CYS A 136 -11.65 7.31 0.59
N SER A 137 -12.37 8.42 0.46
CA SER A 137 -13.75 8.44 -0.06
C SER A 137 -13.82 7.92 -1.49
N VAL A 138 -12.97 8.39 -2.40
CA VAL A 138 -13.01 7.93 -3.79
C VAL A 138 -12.53 6.49 -3.94
N LEU A 139 -11.55 6.04 -3.15
CA LEU A 139 -11.11 4.65 -3.16
C LEU A 139 -12.23 3.71 -2.66
N TYR A 140 -12.95 4.12 -1.62
CA TYR A 140 -14.13 3.39 -1.14
C TYR A 140 -15.20 3.29 -2.23
N GLN A 141 -15.52 4.40 -2.90
CA GLN A 141 -16.48 4.41 -4.02
C GLN A 141 -16.07 3.49 -5.17
N TYR A 142 -14.77 3.34 -5.43
CA TYR A 142 -14.24 2.47 -6.48
C TYR A 142 -14.04 1.02 -6.04
N GLY A 143 -14.35 0.68 -4.78
CA GLY A 143 -14.14 -0.66 -4.25
C GLY A 143 -12.65 -1.04 -4.14
N ILE A 144 -11.76 -0.05 -3.99
CA ILE A 144 -10.32 -0.27 -3.85
C ILE A 144 -9.99 -0.34 -2.35
N PRO A 145 -9.57 -1.51 -1.82
CA PRO A 145 -9.24 -1.63 -0.40
C PRO A 145 -7.95 -0.89 -0.07
N PHE A 146 -7.91 -0.25 1.10
CA PHE A 146 -6.75 0.46 1.61
C PHE A 146 -6.60 0.27 3.13
N THR A 147 -5.40 0.56 3.62
CA THR A 147 -5.03 0.58 5.04
C THR A 147 -4.61 2.00 5.43
N LEU A 148 -4.84 2.36 6.69
CA LEU A 148 -4.52 3.68 7.23
C LEU A 148 -3.34 3.59 8.20
N THR A 149 -2.60 4.69 8.30
CA THR A 149 -1.71 4.96 9.43
C THR A 149 -2.48 4.93 10.76
N LYS A 150 -1.77 4.67 11.86
CA LYS A 150 -2.35 4.62 13.21
C LYS A 150 -3.03 5.93 13.60
N THR A 151 -2.44 7.06 13.23
CA THR A 151 -3.00 8.40 13.46
C THR A 151 -3.60 8.99 12.19
N HIS A 152 -4.50 9.96 12.35
CA HIS A 152 -5.12 10.67 11.21
C HIS A 152 -4.07 11.35 10.33
N THR A 153 -3.14 12.05 10.96
CA THR A 153 -1.94 12.62 10.35
C THR A 153 -0.70 12.28 11.16
N CYS A 154 0.46 12.24 10.51
CA CYS A 154 1.75 12.08 11.17
C CYS A 154 2.86 12.71 10.30
N PRO A 155 3.91 13.30 10.90
CA PRO A 155 5.11 13.65 10.16
C PRO A 155 5.71 12.40 9.50
N ILE A 156 6.25 12.54 8.28
CA ILE A 156 6.82 11.41 7.54
C ILE A 156 7.98 10.79 8.33
N GLN A 157 8.84 11.60 8.94
CA GLN A 157 9.98 11.08 9.70
C GLN A 157 9.64 10.58 11.11
N SER A 158 8.37 10.57 11.51
CA SER A 158 7.96 10.17 12.86
C SER A 158 8.14 8.68 13.14
N GLU A 159 8.40 8.34 14.40
CA GLU A 159 8.47 6.95 14.85
C GLU A 159 7.14 6.20 14.69
N ASP A 160 6.00 6.91 14.80
CA ASP A 160 4.68 6.34 14.51
C ASP A 160 4.57 5.90 13.04
N PHE A 161 5.01 6.72 12.08
CA PHE A 161 4.95 6.34 10.67
C PHE A 161 5.96 5.24 10.32
N LYS A 162 7.16 5.25 10.91
CA LYS A 162 8.10 4.12 10.83
C LYS A 162 7.45 2.82 11.28
N SER A 163 6.77 2.84 12.43
CA SER A 163 6.02 1.69 12.96
C SER A 163 4.92 1.21 12.01
N ASP A 164 4.18 2.16 11.41
CA ASP A 164 3.15 1.85 10.42
C ASP A 164 3.74 1.21 9.15
N ILE A 165 4.89 1.68 8.65
CA ILE A 165 5.60 1.07 7.51
C ILE A 165 6.03 -0.36 7.85
N PHE A 166 6.60 -0.60 9.03
CA PHE A 166 6.99 -1.96 9.44
C PHE A 166 5.79 -2.90 9.55
N LYS A 167 4.66 -2.42 10.07
CA LYS A 167 3.42 -3.19 10.11
C LYS A 167 2.90 -3.47 8.71
N PHE A 168 2.93 -2.46 7.84
CA PHE A 168 2.46 -2.55 6.47
C PHE A 168 3.31 -3.49 5.60
N ASP A 169 4.63 -3.49 5.75
CA ASP A 169 5.53 -4.47 5.12
C ASP A 169 5.12 -5.91 5.46
N ARG A 170 4.84 -6.20 6.73
CA ARG A 170 4.37 -7.53 7.15
C ARG A 170 3.04 -7.91 6.50
N ILE A 171 2.12 -6.96 6.38
CA ILE A 171 0.84 -7.16 5.67
C ILE A 171 1.11 -7.49 4.19
N CYS A 172 1.97 -6.71 3.52
CA CYS A 172 2.35 -6.93 2.13
C CYS A 172 2.95 -8.33 1.92
N GLN A 173 3.85 -8.75 2.80
CA GLN A 173 4.45 -10.09 2.75
C GLN A 173 3.43 -11.20 2.95
N ILE A 174 2.48 -11.05 3.87
CA ILE A 174 1.41 -12.03 4.11
C ILE A 174 0.53 -12.15 2.86
N VAL A 175 0.05 -11.02 2.33
CA VAL A 175 -0.81 -11.00 1.13
C VAL A 175 -0.10 -11.62 -0.07
N LYS A 176 1.18 -11.28 -0.30
CA LYS A 176 1.99 -11.84 -1.39
C LYS A 176 2.14 -13.37 -1.27
N LYS A 177 2.34 -13.89 -0.06
CA LYS A 177 2.51 -15.33 0.19
C LYS A 177 1.20 -16.11 0.15
N LEU A 178 0.10 -15.53 0.64
CA LEU A 178 -1.20 -16.19 0.67
C LEU A 178 -1.80 -16.36 -0.73
N LYS A 179 -1.59 -15.40 -1.64
CA LYS A 179 -2.16 -15.42 -3.00
C LYS A 179 -1.77 -16.65 -3.85
N ASN A 180 -0.80 -17.45 -3.43
CA ASN A 180 -0.40 -18.69 -4.10
C ASN A 180 -0.25 -19.86 -3.11
N ALA A 181 -0.91 -19.79 -1.95
CA ALA A 181 -0.83 -20.83 -0.95
C ALA A 181 -1.53 -22.11 -1.44
N ARG A 182 -0.93 -23.26 -1.15
CA ARG A 182 -1.53 -24.58 -1.38
C ARG A 182 -1.69 -25.27 -0.05
N PHE A 183 -2.91 -25.69 0.28
CA PHE A 183 -3.18 -26.43 1.50
C PHE A 183 -3.52 -27.88 1.15
N GLY A 184 -2.73 -28.82 1.68
CA GLY A 184 -3.05 -30.23 1.60
C GLY A 184 -4.13 -30.58 2.61
N GLN A 185 -5.23 -31.19 2.16
CA GLN A 185 -6.28 -31.70 3.04
C GLN A 185 -6.21 -33.23 3.08
N ILE A 186 -6.01 -33.80 4.27
CA ILE A 186 -6.01 -35.25 4.45
C ILE A 186 -7.38 -35.69 4.97
N GLY A 187 -8.10 -36.46 4.16
CA GLY A 187 -9.45 -36.93 4.48
C GLY A 187 -10.49 -35.82 4.58
N THR A 188 -11.63 -36.12 5.18
CA THR A 188 -12.74 -35.17 5.35
C THR A 188 -12.70 -34.52 6.73
N ARG A 189 -13.36 -33.36 6.88
CA ARG A 189 -13.54 -32.72 8.18
C ARG A 189 -14.29 -33.66 9.16
N PRO A 190 -14.08 -33.51 10.48
CA PRO A 190 -14.91 -34.20 11.47
C PRO A 190 -16.40 -33.84 11.33
N ASN A 191 -17.28 -34.85 11.39
CA ASN A 191 -18.74 -34.67 11.23
C ASN A 191 -19.32 -33.69 12.27
N ALA A 192 -18.88 -33.79 13.53
CA ALA A 192 -19.40 -32.99 14.65
C ALA A 192 -19.03 -31.50 14.62
N PHE A 193 -18.11 -31.08 13.73
CA PHE A 193 -17.59 -29.71 13.71
C PHE A 193 -18.02 -28.98 12.43
N GLU A 194 -19.16 -28.29 12.50
CA GLU A 194 -19.67 -27.50 11.38
C GLU A 194 -18.95 -26.16 11.22
N THR A 195 -18.29 -25.68 12.28
CA THR A 195 -17.54 -24.40 12.29
C THR A 195 -16.26 -24.44 11.45
N VAL A 196 -15.80 -25.62 11.05
CA VAL A 196 -14.62 -25.79 10.18
C VAL A 196 -15.00 -25.97 8.71
N ARG A 197 -16.27 -25.78 8.34
CA ARG A 197 -16.70 -25.71 6.95
C ARG A 197 -16.06 -24.50 6.28
N TYR A 198 -15.64 -24.68 5.04
CA TYR A 198 -15.09 -23.61 4.21
C TYR A 198 -15.49 -23.84 2.75
N SER A 199 -15.28 -22.85 1.89
CA SER A 199 -15.58 -22.94 0.46
C SER A 199 -14.29 -22.94 -0.34
N GLU A 200 -13.94 -24.09 -0.92
CA GLU A 200 -12.81 -24.21 -1.86
C GLU A 200 -12.93 -23.22 -3.02
N LYS A 201 -14.15 -22.98 -3.51
CA LYS A 201 -14.41 -21.97 -4.55
C LYS A 201 -13.98 -20.56 -4.13
N ILE A 202 -14.26 -20.16 -2.88
CA ILE A 202 -13.84 -18.84 -2.39
C ILE A 202 -12.32 -18.79 -2.25
N LEU A 203 -11.69 -19.85 -1.76
CA LEU A 203 -10.23 -19.92 -1.64
C LEU A 203 -9.56 -19.83 -3.02
N GLU A 204 -10.05 -20.55 -4.02
CA GLU A 204 -9.52 -20.55 -5.39
C GLU A 204 -9.65 -19.17 -6.05
N ILE A 205 -10.78 -18.47 -5.88
CA ILE A 205 -10.97 -17.08 -6.36
C ILE A 205 -9.92 -16.13 -5.74
N ASN A 206 -9.42 -16.44 -4.54
CA ASN A 206 -8.38 -15.67 -3.85
C ASN A 206 -6.97 -16.23 -4.09
N GLY A 207 -6.79 -17.19 -5.02
CA GLY A 207 -5.50 -17.80 -5.36
C GLY A 207 -4.98 -18.81 -4.34
N ILE A 208 -5.85 -19.32 -3.47
CA ILE A 208 -5.53 -20.36 -2.48
C ILE A 208 -6.10 -21.69 -2.97
N THR A 209 -5.23 -22.64 -3.28
CA THR A 209 -5.65 -23.96 -3.78
C THR A 209 -5.69 -24.98 -2.65
N ILE A 210 -6.73 -25.80 -2.64
CA ILE A 210 -6.85 -26.98 -1.76
C ILE A 210 -6.53 -28.23 -2.55
N GLU A 211 -5.64 -29.06 -2.02
CA GLU A 211 -5.22 -30.33 -2.60
C GLU A 211 -5.66 -31.47 -1.68
N PRO A 212 -6.84 -32.08 -1.90
CA PRO A 212 -7.30 -33.18 -1.08
C PRO A 212 -6.54 -34.48 -1.40
N ILE A 213 -6.24 -35.26 -0.37
CA ILE A 213 -5.74 -36.64 -0.47
C ILE A 213 -6.53 -37.55 0.46
N ASP A 214 -6.95 -38.69 -0.06
CA ASP A 214 -7.68 -39.67 0.72
C ASP A 214 -6.75 -40.50 1.62
N LEU A 215 -7.24 -40.91 2.80
CA LEU A 215 -6.45 -41.74 3.71
C LEU A 215 -6.11 -43.10 3.09
N SER A 216 -6.98 -43.67 2.25
CA SER A 216 -6.71 -44.94 1.56
C SER A 216 -5.53 -44.83 0.59
N GLU A 217 -5.31 -43.67 -0.05
CA GLU A 217 -4.14 -43.43 -0.90
C GLU A 217 -2.85 -43.33 -0.09
N ILE A 218 -2.93 -42.80 1.14
CA ILE A 218 -1.78 -42.71 2.05
C ILE A 218 -1.42 -44.08 2.61
N PHE A 219 -2.41 -44.86 3.07
CA PHE A 219 -2.17 -46.19 3.67
C PHE A 219 -1.98 -47.30 2.63
N GLY A 220 -2.38 -47.09 1.38
CA GLY A 220 -2.20 -48.03 0.27
C GLY A 220 -0.80 -48.03 -0.36
N LYS A 221 0.11 -47.18 0.14
CA LYS A 221 1.53 -47.14 -0.21
C LYS A 221 2.38 -47.66 0.94
#